data_AF-A0A7X1KD79-F1
#
_entry.id   AF-A0A7X1KD79-F1
#
_cell.length_a   1.000
_cell.length_b   1.000
_cell.length_c   1.000
_cell.angle_alpha   90.00
_cell.angle_beta   90.00
_cell.angle_gamma   90.00
#
_symmetry.space_group_name_H-M   'P 1'
#
loop_
_entity.id
_entity.type
_entity.pdbx_description
1 polymer ?
#
loop_
_entity_poly.entity_id
_entity_poly.type
_entity_poly.pdbx_seq_one_letter_code
_entity_poly.pdbx_strand_id
1 'polypeptide(L)'
;MGKRCHADIQADFGGSIMIRKLALFALLALGAVPASAQTPPPAMPSENMVGPALYVTDSARSVRFYTEGLGMKVRMRFGSAERPDVVVGFGMNPTDAGIMLITDKDGPIRPITHAHGFDRIAVRLPGLEAVASRLRAAGFEAGEIKVVHGFVRMMMVTDPDGYRIELIDSQPIPRKP
;
A
#
# COMPACT_ATOMS: atom_id res chain seq x y z
N MET A 1 17.35 54.64 44.92
CA MET A 1 18.69 54.99 44.40
C MET A 1 18.61 55.09 42.88
N GLY A 2 18.43 56.30 42.32
CA GLY A 2 19.35 56.85 41.30
C GLY A 2 18.96 56.47 39.85
N LYS A 3 17.98 57.14 39.22
CA LYS A 3 18.09 58.33 38.33
C LYS A 3 18.63 58.00 36.91
N ARG A 4 17.76 58.08 35.89
CA ARG A 4 17.63 59.11 34.81
C ARG A 4 18.58 58.87 33.63
N CYS A 5 18.14 58.64 32.39
CA CYS A 5 17.32 59.42 31.44
C CYS A 5 18.16 60.41 30.59
N HIS A 6 17.76 60.51 29.31
CA HIS A 6 18.12 61.49 28.26
C HIS A 6 19.40 61.30 27.41
N ALA A 7 19.16 60.83 26.17
CA ALA A 7 19.23 61.52 24.88
C ALA A 7 20.27 62.63 24.58
N ASP A 8 20.56 62.73 23.27
CA ASP A 8 21.13 63.85 22.48
C ASP A 8 22.67 63.88 22.36
N ILE A 9 23.35 64.29 21.26
CA ILE A 9 23.08 64.72 19.86
C ILE A 9 24.50 64.94 19.21
N GLN A 10 24.64 64.77 17.87
CA GLN A 10 25.66 65.31 16.91
C GLN A 10 27.18 65.04 17.11
N ALA A 11 27.90 64.50 16.09
CA ALA A 11 28.65 65.15 14.98
C ALA A 11 29.89 65.95 15.47
N ASP A 12 31.11 65.93 14.93
CA ASP A 12 31.67 65.62 13.60
C ASP A 12 33.24 65.64 13.68
N PHE A 13 33.92 65.33 12.57
CA PHE A 13 35.32 65.59 12.16
C PHE A 13 36.51 64.73 12.61
N GLY A 14 37.17 64.13 11.61
CA GLY A 14 38.62 64.37 11.39
C GLY A 14 39.46 63.14 11.04
N GLY A 15 40.06 63.11 9.84
CA GLY A 15 41.35 62.41 9.65
C GLY A 15 41.52 61.55 8.40
N SER A 16 41.81 62.21 7.29
CA SER A 16 42.62 61.78 6.13
C SER A 16 43.39 60.43 6.22
N ILE A 17 43.29 59.59 5.19
CA ILE A 17 44.43 59.16 4.33
C ILE A 17 43.88 58.28 3.19
N MET A 18 44.04 58.81 1.98
CA MET A 18 43.66 58.23 0.70
C MET A 18 44.77 57.27 0.24
N ILE A 19 44.53 55.96 0.19
CA ILE A 19 45.40 55.01 -0.54
C ILE A 19 44.59 54.43 -1.71
N ARG A 20 44.95 54.89 -2.92
CA ARG A 20 44.49 54.34 -4.19
C ARG A 20 44.98 52.90 -4.35
N LYS A 21 44.08 51.91 -4.36
CA LYS A 21 44.33 50.59 -4.94
C LYS A 21 43.49 50.44 -6.20
N LEU A 22 44.17 50.51 -7.35
CA LEU A 22 43.61 50.26 -8.67
C LEU A 22 43.37 48.74 -8.81
N ALA A 23 42.13 48.29 -8.67
CA ALA A 23 41.74 46.91 -8.94
C ALA A 23 41.28 46.79 -10.40
N LEU A 24 42.07 46.07 -11.20
CA LEU A 24 41.79 45.73 -12.59
C LEU A 24 40.63 44.73 -12.64
N PHE A 25 39.45 45.16 -13.07
CA PHE A 25 38.30 44.27 -13.30
C PHE A 25 38.46 43.58 -14.67
N ALA A 26 38.79 42.29 -14.67
CA ALA A 26 38.65 41.45 -15.85
C ALA A 26 37.17 41.07 -16.02
N LEU A 27 36.51 41.65 -17.02
CA LEU A 27 35.14 41.31 -17.39
C LEU A 27 35.13 39.97 -18.14
N LEU A 28 34.85 38.86 -17.45
CA LEU A 28 34.50 37.60 -18.12
C LEU A 28 33.02 37.64 -18.51
N ALA A 29 32.75 37.70 -19.81
CA ALA A 29 31.41 37.49 -20.34
C ALA A 29 31.01 36.00 -20.16
N LEU A 30 30.11 35.74 -19.22
CA LEU A 30 29.43 34.45 -19.09
C LEU A 30 28.44 34.28 -20.26
N GLY A 31 28.84 33.54 -21.28
CA GLY A 31 27.91 33.08 -22.32
C GLY A 31 26.88 32.12 -21.72
N ALA A 32 25.60 32.41 -21.88
CA ALA A 32 24.53 31.50 -21.50
C ALA A 32 24.56 30.28 -22.45
N VAL A 33 24.85 29.10 -21.91
CA VAL A 33 24.63 27.83 -22.60
C VAL A 33 23.12 27.60 -22.73
N PRO A 34 22.58 27.40 -23.95
CA PRO A 34 21.17 27.06 -24.09
C PRO A 34 20.94 25.70 -23.43
N ALA A 35 19.95 25.64 -22.54
CA ALA A 35 19.50 24.39 -21.97
C ALA A 35 19.04 23.47 -23.11
N SER A 36 19.78 22.38 -23.33
CA SER A 36 19.36 21.32 -24.26
C SER A 36 18.02 20.77 -23.75
N ALA A 37 16.96 20.94 -24.52
CA ALA A 37 15.67 20.34 -24.24
C ALA A 37 15.83 18.82 -24.38
N GLN A 38 16.08 18.15 -23.25
CA GLN A 38 16.06 16.69 -23.21
C GLN A 38 14.63 16.22 -23.44
N THR A 39 14.43 15.42 -24.47
CA THR A 39 13.17 14.72 -24.70
C THR A 39 12.85 13.90 -23.46
N PRO A 40 11.64 14.01 -22.89
CA PRO A 40 11.28 13.20 -21.73
C PRO A 40 11.42 11.72 -22.08
N PRO A 41 11.90 10.90 -21.12
CA PRO A 41 12.01 9.47 -21.34
C PRO A 41 10.64 8.90 -21.75
N PRO A 42 10.62 7.86 -22.59
CA PRO A 42 9.38 7.21 -22.98
C PRO A 42 8.60 6.80 -21.72
N ALA A 43 7.28 7.00 -21.74
CA ALA A 43 6.43 6.54 -20.66
C ALA A 43 6.61 5.02 -20.52
N MET A 44 6.92 4.58 -19.30
CA MET A 44 6.97 3.15 -19.00
C MET A 44 5.58 2.55 -19.27
N PRO A 45 5.50 1.33 -19.86
CA PRO A 45 4.22 0.64 -19.97
C PRO A 45 3.59 0.52 -18.58
N SER A 46 2.25 0.56 -18.52
CA SER A 46 1.52 0.39 -17.27
C SER A 46 1.68 -1.06 -16.78
N GLU A 47 2.64 -1.29 -15.89
CA GLU A 47 2.84 -2.57 -15.22
C GLU A 47 1.79 -2.75 -14.11
N ASN A 48 1.30 -3.98 -13.92
CA ASN A 48 0.31 -4.29 -12.89
C ASN A 48 0.58 -5.67 -12.27
N MET A 49 0.34 -5.77 -10.96
CA MET A 49 0.43 -7.04 -10.23
C MET A 49 -0.93 -7.72 -10.20
N VAL A 50 -0.99 -8.98 -10.67
CA VAL A 50 -2.23 -9.77 -10.62
C VAL A 50 -2.59 -10.16 -9.19
N GLY A 51 -1.63 -10.66 -8.43
CA GLY A 51 -1.80 -11.07 -7.03
C GLY A 51 -1.21 -12.45 -6.74
N PRO A 52 -1.42 -12.98 -5.52
CA PRO A 52 -0.78 -14.21 -5.09
C PRO A 52 -1.42 -15.45 -5.74
N ALA A 53 -0.60 -16.49 -5.94
CA ALA A 53 -1.05 -17.84 -6.23
C ALA A 53 -0.94 -18.70 -4.95
N LEU A 54 -2.03 -19.36 -4.58
CA LEU A 54 -2.14 -20.22 -3.40
C LEU A 54 -2.49 -21.63 -3.85
N TYR A 55 -1.72 -22.62 -3.39
CA TYR A 55 -2.16 -24.01 -3.50
C TYR A 55 -3.39 -24.21 -2.62
N VAL A 56 -4.38 -24.95 -3.10
CA VAL A 56 -5.57 -25.32 -2.30
C VAL A 56 -5.80 -26.81 -2.39
N THR A 57 -6.19 -27.43 -1.26
CA THR A 57 -6.47 -28.87 -1.22
C THR A 57 -7.86 -29.21 -1.75
N ASP A 58 -8.79 -28.26 -1.69
CA ASP A 58 -10.16 -28.39 -2.19
C ASP A 58 -10.60 -27.06 -2.83
N SER A 59 -10.61 -27.02 -4.16
CA SER A 59 -10.97 -25.83 -4.94
C SER A 59 -12.39 -25.35 -4.64
N ALA A 60 -13.35 -26.25 -4.47
CA ALA A 60 -14.75 -25.89 -4.21
C ALA A 60 -14.89 -25.24 -2.82
N ARG A 61 -14.27 -25.83 -1.80
CA ARG A 61 -14.26 -25.30 -0.43
C ARG A 61 -13.60 -23.92 -0.37
N SER A 62 -12.46 -23.76 -1.05
CA SER A 62 -11.73 -22.48 -1.05
C SER A 62 -12.50 -21.42 -1.84
N VAL A 63 -13.10 -21.76 -2.99
CA VAL A 63 -13.98 -20.83 -3.71
C VAL A 63 -15.11 -20.33 -2.82
N ARG A 64 -15.80 -21.22 -2.08
CA ARG A 64 -16.87 -20.80 -1.15
C ARG A 64 -16.38 -19.83 -0.09
N PHE A 65 -15.20 -20.06 0.50
CA PHE A 65 -14.61 -19.14 1.47
C PHE A 65 -14.43 -17.73 0.89
N TYR A 66 -13.80 -17.63 -0.28
CA TYR A 66 -13.53 -16.35 -0.92
C TYR A 66 -14.80 -15.68 -1.45
N THR A 67 -15.76 -16.43 -1.98
CA THR A 67 -16.97 -15.85 -2.58
C THR A 67 -18.07 -15.60 -1.55
N GLU A 68 -18.47 -16.62 -0.78
CA GLU A 68 -19.58 -16.51 0.17
C GLU A 68 -19.14 -15.78 1.44
N GLY A 69 -17.93 -16.08 1.93
CA GLY A 69 -17.37 -15.44 3.12
C GLY A 69 -16.92 -14.00 2.84
N LEU A 70 -15.91 -13.85 1.98
CA LEU A 70 -15.29 -12.54 1.74
C LEU A 70 -16.05 -11.67 0.74
N GLY A 71 -16.94 -12.23 -0.09
CA GLY A 71 -17.69 -11.48 -1.10
C GLY A 71 -16.93 -11.26 -2.41
N MET A 72 -15.87 -12.03 -2.67
CA MET A 72 -15.22 -12.04 -3.98
C MET A 72 -16.09 -12.71 -5.04
N LYS A 73 -15.70 -12.55 -6.29
CA LYS A 73 -16.34 -13.17 -7.45
C LYS A 73 -15.33 -14.07 -8.16
N VAL A 74 -15.80 -15.19 -8.69
CA VAL A 74 -14.99 -15.99 -9.61
C VAL A 74 -14.88 -15.23 -10.93
N ARG A 75 -13.64 -14.94 -11.33
CA ARG A 75 -13.34 -14.25 -12.60
C ARG A 75 -13.09 -15.22 -13.72
N MET A 76 -12.36 -16.29 -13.42
CA MET A 76 -11.87 -17.23 -14.42
C MET A 76 -11.69 -18.61 -13.78
N ARG A 77 -11.93 -19.65 -14.58
CA ARG A 77 -11.54 -21.02 -14.28
C ARG A 77 -10.73 -21.54 -15.46
N PHE A 78 -9.62 -22.22 -15.19
CA PHE A 78 -8.77 -22.79 -16.24
C PHE A 78 -8.12 -24.08 -15.75
N GLY A 79 -7.64 -24.90 -16.71
CA GLY A 79 -7.13 -26.24 -16.42
C GLY A 79 -8.20 -27.33 -16.58
N SER A 80 -8.01 -28.44 -15.87
CA SER A 80 -8.87 -29.62 -15.99
C SER A 80 -10.28 -29.38 -15.42
N ALA A 81 -11.27 -30.13 -15.91
CA ALA A 81 -12.63 -30.06 -15.38
C ALA A 81 -12.75 -30.57 -13.93
N GLU A 82 -11.92 -31.54 -13.55
CA GLU A 82 -11.94 -32.15 -12.21
C GLU A 82 -11.25 -31.28 -11.15
N ARG A 83 -10.09 -30.70 -11.51
CA ARG A 83 -9.28 -29.84 -10.64
C ARG A 83 -8.94 -28.56 -11.39
N PRO A 84 -9.86 -27.59 -11.45
CA PRO A 84 -9.62 -26.31 -12.09
C PRO A 84 -8.85 -25.38 -11.16
N ASP A 85 -7.93 -24.63 -11.74
CA ASP A 85 -7.41 -23.42 -11.13
C ASP A 85 -8.47 -22.32 -11.26
N VAL A 86 -8.61 -21.47 -10.25
CA VAL A 86 -9.67 -20.45 -10.16
C VAL A 86 -9.09 -19.11 -9.77
N VAL A 87 -9.44 -18.06 -10.51
CA VAL A 87 -9.13 -16.67 -10.11
C VAL A 87 -10.34 -16.06 -9.44
N VAL A 88 -10.15 -15.55 -8.22
CA VAL A 88 -11.17 -14.81 -7.47
C VAL A 88 -10.73 -13.37 -7.21
N GLY A 89 -11.68 -12.43 -7.15
CA GLY A 89 -11.39 -11.05 -6.77
C GLY A 89 -12.65 -10.21 -6.57
N PHE A 90 -12.53 -9.00 -6.06
CA PHE A 90 -13.68 -8.15 -5.71
C PHE A 90 -14.36 -7.50 -6.92
N GLY A 91 -13.57 -7.00 -7.88
CA GLY A 91 -14.07 -6.49 -9.16
C GLY A 91 -14.07 -7.56 -10.26
N MET A 92 -14.63 -7.24 -11.43
CA MET A 92 -14.59 -8.09 -12.63
C MET A 92 -13.59 -7.62 -13.69
N ASN A 93 -12.97 -6.46 -13.48
CA ASN A 93 -11.95 -5.98 -14.38
C ASN A 93 -10.72 -6.92 -14.28
N PRO A 94 -10.22 -7.47 -15.40
CA PRO A 94 -9.06 -8.36 -15.40
C PRO A 94 -7.78 -7.68 -14.89
N THR A 95 -7.71 -6.35 -14.89
CA THR A 95 -6.56 -5.60 -14.33
C THR A 95 -6.67 -5.38 -12.82
N ASP A 96 -7.80 -5.67 -12.19
CA ASP A 96 -7.88 -5.57 -10.72
C ASP A 96 -7.07 -6.70 -10.10
N ALA A 97 -6.45 -6.47 -8.94
CA ALA A 97 -5.81 -7.56 -8.20
C ALA A 97 -6.83 -8.67 -7.82
N GLY A 98 -6.34 -9.89 -7.74
CA GLY A 98 -7.10 -11.09 -7.37
C GLY A 98 -6.21 -12.13 -6.70
N ILE A 99 -6.81 -13.26 -6.34
CA ILE A 99 -6.10 -14.43 -5.79
C ILE A 99 -6.29 -15.58 -6.78
N MET A 100 -5.18 -16.24 -7.14
CA MET A 100 -5.21 -17.45 -7.93
C MET A 100 -5.21 -18.66 -6.99
N LEU A 101 -6.28 -19.43 -7.01
CA LEU A 101 -6.41 -20.70 -6.29
C LEU A 101 -5.98 -21.80 -7.25
N ILE A 102 -4.82 -22.40 -6.99
CA ILE A 102 -4.24 -23.43 -7.85
C ILE A 102 -4.30 -24.79 -7.18
N THR A 103 -4.52 -25.81 -7.99
CA THR A 103 -4.58 -27.20 -7.51
C THR A 103 -3.35 -27.97 -7.96
N ASP A 104 -2.95 -28.95 -7.17
CA ASP A 104 -1.94 -29.90 -7.62
C ASP A 104 -2.54 -30.81 -8.70
N LYS A 105 -2.04 -30.67 -9.92
CA LYS A 105 -2.58 -31.34 -11.11
C LYS A 105 -2.11 -32.78 -11.20
N ASP A 106 -0.97 -33.09 -10.61
CA ASP A 106 -0.28 -34.36 -10.75
C ASP A 106 -0.27 -35.10 -9.42
N GLY A 107 -0.96 -36.24 -9.38
CA GLY A 107 -0.96 -37.13 -8.21
C GLY A 107 -1.98 -36.78 -7.11
N PRO A 108 -1.79 -37.36 -5.90
CA PRO A 108 -2.72 -37.21 -4.78
C PRO A 108 -2.64 -35.80 -4.16
N ILE A 109 -3.74 -35.37 -3.53
CA ILE A 109 -3.79 -34.10 -2.81
C ILE A 109 -2.75 -34.10 -1.69
N ARG A 110 -1.87 -33.09 -1.69
CA ARG A 110 -0.85 -32.90 -0.66
C ARG A 110 -1.33 -31.89 0.39
N PRO A 111 -1.12 -32.16 1.70
CA PRO A 111 -1.36 -31.17 2.74
C PRO A 111 -0.49 -29.93 2.54
N ILE A 112 -1.04 -28.75 2.82
CA ILE A 112 -0.31 -27.49 2.77
C ILE A 112 0.32 -27.23 4.14
N THR A 113 1.63 -26.95 4.15
CA THR A 113 2.38 -26.62 5.37
C THR A 113 2.85 -25.17 5.34
N HIS A 114 2.47 -24.41 6.37
CA HIS A 114 2.88 -23.02 6.53
C HIS A 114 4.05 -22.95 7.51
N ALA A 115 5.20 -22.46 7.03
CA ALA A 115 6.38 -22.18 7.84
C ALA A 115 6.63 -20.65 7.88
N HIS A 116 7.89 -20.21 7.86
CA HIS A 116 8.28 -18.79 7.93
C HIS A 116 8.52 -18.13 6.56
N GLY A 117 7.76 -18.54 5.53
CA GLY A 117 7.92 -18.03 4.16
C GLY A 117 6.85 -16.99 3.79
N PHE A 118 5.63 -17.47 3.57
CA PHE A 118 4.48 -16.62 3.25
C PHE A 118 3.67 -16.34 4.51
N ASP A 119 3.51 -15.06 4.84
CA ASP A 119 2.95 -14.65 6.12
C ASP A 119 1.42 -14.45 6.05
N ARG A 120 0.92 -13.56 5.18
CA ARG A 120 -0.52 -13.31 4.97
C ARG A 120 -0.81 -12.52 3.69
N ILE A 121 -2.08 -12.49 3.31
CA ILE A 121 -2.64 -11.53 2.33
C ILE A 121 -3.32 -10.40 3.11
N ALA A 122 -3.06 -9.15 2.77
CA ALA A 122 -3.80 -8.01 3.32
C ALA A 122 -4.89 -7.55 2.33
N VAL A 123 -6.11 -7.39 2.82
CA VAL A 123 -7.27 -7.00 2.02
C VAL A 123 -7.98 -5.86 2.70
N ARG A 124 -8.24 -4.77 1.96
CA ARG A 124 -9.08 -3.67 2.42
C ARG A 124 -10.49 -3.83 1.91
N LEU A 125 -11.48 -3.74 2.80
CA LEU A 125 -12.90 -3.85 2.47
C LEU A 125 -13.77 -3.10 3.50
N PRO A 126 -15.00 -2.70 3.16
CA PRO A 126 -15.89 -2.05 4.11
C PRO A 126 -16.64 -3.06 4.98
N GLY A 127 -16.82 -2.72 6.27
CA GLY A 127 -17.81 -3.36 7.14
C GLY A 127 -17.39 -4.76 7.59
N LEU A 128 -16.43 -4.82 8.52
CA LEU A 128 -15.93 -6.09 9.06
C LEU A 128 -17.01 -6.92 9.76
N GLU A 129 -18.01 -6.31 10.39
CA GLU A 129 -19.14 -6.99 11.03
C GLU A 129 -19.96 -7.80 10.03
N ALA A 130 -20.19 -7.22 8.85
CA ALA A 130 -20.93 -7.87 7.77
C ALA A 130 -20.10 -9.02 7.17
N VAL A 131 -18.78 -8.86 7.02
CA VAL A 131 -17.90 -9.96 6.61
C VAL A 131 -17.90 -11.09 7.63
N ALA A 132 -17.76 -10.76 8.92
CA ALA A 132 -17.75 -11.76 9.98
C ALA A 132 -19.06 -12.57 10.00
N SER A 133 -20.18 -11.90 9.77
CA SER A 133 -21.50 -12.55 9.63
C SER A 133 -21.56 -13.48 8.42
N ARG A 134 -21.05 -13.04 7.26
CA ARG A 134 -21.01 -13.87 6.04
C ARG A 134 -20.12 -15.10 6.19
N LEU A 135 -18.92 -14.94 6.76
CA LEU A 135 -18.01 -16.05 7.05
C LEU A 135 -18.69 -17.11 7.92
N ARG A 136 -19.30 -16.69 9.04
CA ARG A 136 -20.02 -17.60 9.94
C ARG A 136 -21.21 -18.28 9.25
N ALA A 137 -21.99 -17.52 8.47
CA ALA A 137 -23.12 -18.07 7.72
C ALA A 137 -22.68 -19.10 6.66
N ALA A 138 -21.51 -18.92 6.07
CA ALA A 138 -20.91 -19.88 5.14
C ALA A 138 -20.19 -21.06 5.83
N GLY A 139 -20.21 -21.12 7.17
CA GLY A 139 -19.59 -22.19 7.96
C GLY A 139 -18.10 -22.03 8.21
N PHE A 140 -17.55 -20.81 8.06
CA PHE A 140 -16.16 -20.50 8.31
C PHE A 140 -15.97 -19.68 9.58
N GLU A 141 -14.79 -19.80 10.19
CA GLU A 141 -14.43 -18.99 11.35
C GLU A 141 -14.20 -17.53 10.95
N ALA A 142 -14.66 -16.63 11.82
CA ALA A 142 -14.36 -15.21 11.74
C ALA A 142 -13.57 -14.81 12.98
N GLY A 143 -12.47 -14.08 12.78
CA GLY A 143 -11.65 -13.58 13.88
C GLY A 143 -12.32 -12.47 14.67
N GLU A 144 -11.62 -12.01 15.70
CA GLU A 144 -12.02 -10.84 16.48
C GLU A 144 -11.67 -9.55 15.72
N ILE A 145 -12.61 -8.60 15.69
CA ILE A 145 -12.37 -7.26 15.15
C ILE A 145 -11.63 -6.45 16.21
N LYS A 146 -10.44 -5.93 15.87
CA LYS A 146 -9.57 -5.17 16.77
C LYS A 146 -9.27 -3.79 16.20
N VAL A 147 -9.07 -2.82 17.10
CA VAL A 147 -8.43 -1.54 16.75
C VAL A 147 -6.94 -1.65 17.04
N VAL A 148 -6.12 -1.54 15.99
CA VAL A 148 -4.65 -1.60 16.05
C VAL A 148 -4.09 -0.22 15.69
N HIS A 149 -2.96 0.14 16.32
CA HIS A 149 -2.32 1.45 16.19
C HIS A 149 -3.24 2.65 16.54
N GLY A 150 -4.38 2.41 17.19
CA GLY A 150 -5.35 3.45 17.57
C GLY A 150 -6.24 3.97 16.43
N PHE A 151 -5.97 3.63 15.17
CA PHE A 151 -6.70 4.15 14.01
C PHE A 151 -7.02 3.12 12.92
N VAL A 152 -6.57 1.86 13.04
CA VAL A 152 -6.87 0.80 12.07
C VAL A 152 -7.81 -0.24 12.69
N ARG A 153 -9.02 -0.40 12.13
CA ARG A 153 -9.86 -1.58 12.45
C ARG A 153 -9.46 -2.74 11.54
N MET A 154 -9.17 -3.90 12.12
CA MET A 154 -8.83 -5.10 11.37
C MET A 154 -9.41 -6.38 11.98
N MET A 155 -9.52 -7.42 11.16
CA MET A 155 -9.86 -8.79 11.56
C MET A 155 -8.91 -9.75 10.85
N MET A 156 -8.25 -10.63 11.60
CA MET A 156 -7.49 -11.74 11.01
C MET A 156 -8.42 -12.91 10.77
N VAL A 157 -8.36 -13.50 9.58
CA VAL A 157 -9.07 -14.76 9.26
C VAL A 157 -8.09 -15.75 8.66
N THR A 158 -8.44 -17.03 8.73
CA THR A 158 -7.65 -18.12 8.14
C THR A 158 -8.55 -18.84 7.15
N ASP A 159 -8.05 -19.04 5.93
CA ASP A 159 -8.78 -19.78 4.91
C ASP A 159 -8.78 -21.30 5.21
N PRO A 160 -9.52 -22.11 4.44
CA PRO A 160 -9.64 -23.55 4.71
C PRO A 160 -8.33 -24.34 4.57
N ASP A 161 -7.30 -23.76 3.96
CA ASP A 161 -5.99 -24.36 3.74
C ASP A 161 -4.92 -23.77 4.67
N GLY A 162 -5.28 -22.87 5.59
CA GLY A 162 -4.41 -22.31 6.62
C GLY A 162 -3.75 -20.97 6.26
N TYR A 163 -4.05 -20.38 5.10
CA TYR A 163 -3.52 -19.07 4.73
C TYR A 163 -4.17 -17.98 5.57
N ARG A 164 -3.33 -17.14 6.20
CA ARG A 164 -3.80 -15.98 6.96
C ARG A 164 -4.16 -14.83 6.04
N ILE A 165 -5.24 -14.14 6.38
CA ILE A 165 -5.74 -12.99 5.64
C ILE A 165 -6.07 -11.88 6.65
N GLU A 166 -5.43 -10.73 6.48
CA GLU A 166 -5.65 -9.54 7.26
C GLU A 166 -6.70 -8.66 6.57
N LEU A 167 -7.90 -8.62 7.14
CA LEU A 167 -8.98 -7.78 6.65
C LEU A 167 -8.93 -6.42 7.33
N ILE A 168 -8.69 -5.37 6.56
CA ILE A 168 -8.56 -4.00 7.05
C ILE A 168 -9.83 -3.24 6.67
N ASP A 169 -10.51 -2.66 7.66
CA ASP A 169 -11.71 -1.89 7.39
C ASP A 169 -11.36 -0.63 6.56
N SER A 170 -12.17 -0.35 5.54
CA SER A 170 -12.10 0.93 4.82
C SER A 170 -12.94 2.03 5.49
N GLN A 171 -13.80 1.67 6.44
CA GLN A 171 -14.62 2.64 7.15
C GLN A 171 -13.82 3.33 8.27
N PRO A 172 -14.06 4.63 8.53
CA PRO A 172 -13.50 5.32 9.69
C PRO A 172 -13.86 4.60 10.99
N ILE A 173 -13.00 4.71 12.00
CA ILE A 173 -13.33 4.21 13.33
C ILE A 173 -14.52 5.00 13.88
N PRO A 174 -15.61 4.33 14.32
CA PRO A 174 -16.69 5.01 15.01
C PRO A 174 -16.16 5.78 16.22
N ARG A 175 -16.46 7.08 16.31
CA ARG A 175 -16.12 7.86 17.51
C ARG A 175 -16.97 7.33 18.67
N LYS A 176 -16.34 7.12 19.83
CA LYS A 176 -17.09 6.84 21.06
C LYS A 176 -18.01 8.05 21.34
N PRO A 177 -19.28 7.83 21.73
CA PRO A 177 -20.18 8.91 22.12
C PRO A 177 -19.63 9.70 23.32
#